data_AF-A0A3P7E654-F1
#
_entry.id   AF-A0A3P7E654-F1
#
_cell.length_a   1.000
_cell.length_b   1.000
_cell.length_c   1.000
_cell.angle_alpha   90.00
_cell.angle_beta   90.00
_cell.angle_gamma   90.00
#
_symmetry.space_group_name_H-M   'P 1'
#
loop_
_entity.id
_entity.type
_entity.pdbx_description
1 polymer ?
#
loop_
_entity_poly.entity_id
_entity_poly.type
_entity_poly.pdbx_seq_one_letter_code
_entity_poly.pdbx_strand_id
1 'polypeptide(L)' 'MSTDGYEFFAGRHMITVFSAPNYCGKFNNSGAVLAVDEELRCSFVTLTPSKYRLKVRPSKQDEVDIDDVMNEEDDKV' A
#
# COMPACT_ATOMS: atom_id res chain seq x y z
N MET A 1 10.01 1.26 -4.70
CA MET A 1 8.89 0.70 -3.91
C MET A 1 9.40 -0.56 -3.23
N SER A 2 9.32 -0.63 -1.89
CA SER A 2 9.70 -1.83 -1.14
C SER A 2 8.90 -3.06 -1.61
N THR A 3 9.58 -4.19 -1.74
CA THR A 3 8.96 -5.46 -2.15
C THR A 3 8.08 -6.07 -1.07
N ASP A 4 8.22 -5.64 0.18
CA ASP A 4 7.61 -6.30 1.34
C ASP A 4 6.34 -5.59 1.83
N GLY A 5 5.98 -4.47 1.19
CA GLY A 5 4.84 -3.65 1.58
C GLY A 5 5.12 -2.69 2.73
N TYR A 6 6.35 -2.64 3.25
CA TYR A 6 6.76 -1.62 4.22
C TYR A 6 8.25 -1.29 4.10
N GLU A 7 8.65 -0.10 4.54
CA GLU A 7 10.04 0.36 4.53
C GLU A 7 10.30 1.35 5.66
N PHE A 8 11.40 1.16 6.40
CA PHE A 8 11.84 2.09 7.44
C PHE A 8 12.82 3.13 6.88
N PHE A 9 12.69 4.37 7.34
CA PHE A 9 13.55 5.49 7.00
C PHE A 9 14.02 6.23 8.26
N ALA A 10 14.92 7.20 8.09
CA ALA A 10 15.40 8.08 9.17
C ALA A 10 15.84 7.33 10.44
N GLY A 11 16.57 6.21 10.28
CA GLY A 11 17.00 5.40 11.43
C GLY A 11 15.85 4.70 12.17
N ARG A 12 14.79 4.31 11.45
CA ARG A 12 13.54 3.71 11.97
C ARG A 12 12.61 4.68 12.71
N HIS A 13 12.81 5.99 12.56
CA HIS A 13 11.88 7.00 13.07
C HIS A 13 10.72 7.29 12.13
N MET A 14 10.81 6.84 10.87
CA MET A 14 9.73 6.94 9.89
C MET A 14 9.49 5.58 9.25
N ILE A 15 8.24 5.26 8.99
CA ILE A 15 7.85 4.07 8.25
C ILE A 15 6.86 4.43 7.15
N THR A 16 7.06 3.82 5.99
CA THR A 16 6.06 3.79 4.92
C THR A 16 5.46 2.39 4.87
N VAL A 17 4.14 2.30 4.77
CA VAL A 17 3.40 1.03 4.65
C VAL A 17 2.50 1.13 3.43
N PHE A 18 2.55 0.10 2.58
CA PHE A 18 1.71 -0.08 1.40
C PHE A 18 0.89 -1.35 1.58
N SER A 19 -0.44 -1.27 1.49
CA SER A 19 -1.33 -2.42 1.74
C SER A 19 -1.90 -3.06 0.47
N ALA A 20 -1.45 -2.65 -0.71
CA ALA A 20 -1.89 -3.17 -2.00
C ALA A 20 -0.83 -4.11 -2.61
N PRO A 21 -0.96 -5.44 -2.46
CA PRO A 21 -0.09 -6.39 -3.15
C PRO A 21 -0.32 -6.30 -4.64
N ASN A 22 0.75 -6.49 -5.42
CA ASN A 22 0.72 -6.38 -6.86
C ASN A 22 0.17 -5.03 -7.35
N TYR A 23 0.70 -3.91 -6.83
CA TYR A 23 0.14 -2.58 -7.08
C TYR A 23 -0.01 -2.30 -8.58
N CYS A 24 -1.17 -1.78 -8.98
CA CYS A 24 -1.60 -1.58 -10.37
C CYS A 24 -1.46 -2.82 -11.29
N GLY A 25 -1.30 -4.02 -10.74
CA GLY A 25 -0.96 -5.23 -11.49
C GLY A 25 0.42 -5.19 -12.17
N LYS A 26 1.27 -4.22 -11.81
CA LYS A 26 2.57 -3.94 -12.47
C LYS A 26 3.76 -4.20 -11.55
N PHE A 27 3.58 -3.96 -10.26
CA PHE A 27 4.66 -4.03 -9.27
C PHE A 27 4.45 -5.30 -8.46
N ASN A 28 5.30 -6.31 -8.56
CA ASN A 28 5.16 -7.57 -7.81
C ASN A 28 5.49 -7.39 -6.30
N ASN A 29 5.11 -6.27 -5.71
CA ASN A 29 5.26 -5.99 -4.28
C ASN A 29 4.23 -6.77 -3.47
N SER A 30 4.59 -7.10 -2.24
CA SER A 30 3.64 -7.46 -1.21
C SER A 30 2.95 -6.21 -0.67
N GLY A 31 1.76 -6.38 -0.10
CA GLY A 31 1.18 -5.41 0.82
C GLY A 31 1.65 -5.70 2.24
N ALA A 32 1.43 -4.77 3.17
CA ALA A 32 1.62 -5.00 4.58
C ALA A 32 0.57 -4.25 5.41
N VAL A 33 0.39 -4.73 6.65
CA VAL A 33 -0.38 -4.08 7.71
C VAL A 33 0.55 -3.91 8.91
N LEU A 34 0.65 -2.69 9.44
CA LEU A 34 1.30 -2.41 10.70
C LEU A 34 0.32 -2.69 11.84
N ALA A 35 0.64 -3.67 12.68
CA ALA A 35 -0.09 -3.95 13.90
C ALA A 35 0.66 -3.36 15.11
N VAL A 36 -0.05 -2.62 15.95
CA VAL A 36 0.48 -1.99 17.16
C VAL A 36 -0.29 -2.55 18.35
N ASP A 37 0.42 -3.13 19.32
CA ASP A 37 -0.18 -3.68 20.55
C ASP A 37 -0.36 -2.60 21.65
N GLU A 38 -0.95 -2.99 22.78
CA GLU A 38 -1.22 -2.08 23.91
C GLU A 38 0.07 -1.54 24.57
N GLU A 39 1.21 -2.24 24.40
CA GLU A 39 2.53 -1.78 24.84
C GLU A 39 3.31 -1.03 23.76
N LEU A 40 2.64 -0.61 22.68
CA LEU A 40 3.20 0.11 21.53
C LEU A 40 4.27 -0.67 20.76
N ARG A 41 4.26 -2.01 20.83
CA ARG A 41 5.13 -2.82 19.99
C ARG A 41 4.55 -2.88 18.58
N CYS A 42 5.41 -2.58 17.62
CA CYS A 42 5.08 -2.63 16.19
C CYS A 42 5.45 -3.99 15.60
N SER A 43 4.52 -4.61 14.88
CA SER A 43 4.73 -5.81 14.09
C SER A 43 4.07 -5.67 12.71
N PHE A 44 4.47 -6.51 11.75
CA PHE A 44 3.94 -6.45 10.38
C PHE A 44 3.26 -7.76 10.01
N VAL A 45 2.11 -7.65 9.35
CA VAL A 45 1.48 -8.74 8.62
C VAL A 45 1.68 -8.47 7.14
N THR A 46 2.44 -9.34 6.45
CA THR A 46 2.69 -9.22 5.00
C THR A 46 1.61 -9.92 4.19
N LEU A 47 1.10 -9.22 3.18
CA LEU A 47 0.10 -9.68 2.22
C LEU A 47 0.79 -10.00 0.90
N THR A 48 1.02 -11.28 0.61
CA THR A 48 1.65 -11.69 -0.65
C THR A 48 0.66 -11.57 -1.82
N PRO A 49 1.12 -11.23 -3.04
CA PRO A 49 0.27 -11.26 -4.23
C PRO A 49 -0.40 -12.63 -4.40
N SER A 50 -1.73 -12.63 -4.43
CA SER A 50 -2.48 -13.85 -4.76
C SER A 50 -2.14 -14.30 -6.18
N LYS A 51 -1.85 -15.60 -6.35
CA LYS A 51 -1.70 -16.21 -7.68
C LYS A 51 -2.97 -16.08 -8.52
N TYR A 52 -4.12 -15.98 -7.85
CA TYR A 52 -5.41 -15.80 -8.49
C TYR A 52 -5.78 -14.33 -8.48
N ARG A 53 -5.96 -13.72 -9.66
CA ARG A 53 -6.72 -12.47 -9.74
C ARG A 53 -8.12 -12.75 -9.23
N LEU A 54 -8.44 -12.25 -8.04
CA LEU A 54 -9.83 -12.16 -7.62
C LEU A 54 -10.55 -11.38 -8.73
N LYS A 55 -11.65 -11.92 -9.25
CA LYS A 55 -12.51 -11.17 -10.16
C LYS A 55 -13.08 -10.02 -9.34
N VAL A 56 -12.40 -8.88 -9.35
CA VAL A 56 -12.91 -7.64 -8.74
C VAL A 56 -14.23 -7.37 -9.46
N ARG A 57 -15.32 -7.42 -8.70
CA ARG A 57 -16.58 -6.88 -9.20
C ARG A 57 -16.32 -5.38 -9.37
N PRO A 58 -16.51 -4.78 -10.55
CA PRO A 58 -16.31 -3.35 -10.69
C PRO A 58 -17.23 -2.66 -9.67
N SER A 59 -16.64 -2.02 -8.68
CA SER A 59 -17.32 -1.09 -7.79
C SER A 59 -17.89 -0.02 -8.71
N LYS A 60 -19.21 -0.01 -8.89
CA LYS A 60 -19.84 1.13 -9.54
C LYS A 60 -19.97 2.19 -8.45
N GLN A 61 -19.27 3.31 -8.67
CA GLN A 61 -19.36 4.59 -7.95
C GLN A 61 -18.37 4.75 -6.77
N ASP A 62 -17.58 5.83 -6.84
CA ASP A 62 -16.64 6.40 -5.86
C ASP A 62 -15.18 5.89 -5.82
N GLU A 63 -14.73 5.07 -6.78
CA GLU A 63 -13.27 4.85 -6.92
C GLU A 63 -12.61 6.11 -7.46
N VAL A 64 -11.88 6.79 -6.58
CA VAL A 64 -10.97 7.88 -6.91
C VAL A 64 -9.63 7.25 -7.27
N ASP A 65 -9.19 7.43 -8.51
CA ASP A 65 -7.83 7.05 -8.91
C ASP A 65 -6.84 8.00 -8.22
N ILE A 66 -5.97 7.46 -7.37
CA ILE A 66 -5.04 8.28 -6.59
C ILE A 66 -3.98 8.92 -7.48
N ASP A 67 -3.64 8.29 -8.60
CA ASP A 67 -2.68 8.85 -9.56
C ASP A 67 -3.32 10.09 -10.22
N ASP A 68 -4.62 10.07 -10.50
CA ASP A 68 -5.36 11.25 -11.00
C ASP A 68 -5.38 12.38 -9.94
N VAL A 69 -5.60 12.07 -8.67
CA VAL A 69 -5.59 13.06 -7.58
C VAL A 69 -4.20 13.68 -7.39
N MET A 70 -3.15 12.86 -7.39
CA MET A 70 -1.78 13.35 -7.22
C MET A 70 -1.35 14.26 -8.38
N ASN A 71 -1.75 13.92 -9.62
CA ASN A 71 -1.49 14.78 -10.77
C ASN A 71 -2.27 16.11 -10.70
N GLU A 72 -3.50 16.11 -10.16
CA GLU A 72 -4.27 17.35 -9.94
C GLU A 72 -3.68 18.26 -8.84
N GLU A 73 -2.98 17.70 -7.86
CA GLU A 73 -2.30 18.46 -6.81
C GLU A 73 -0.99 19.08 -7.30
N ASP A 74 -0.23 18.38 -8.15
CA ASP A 74 1.00 18.91 -8.75
C ASP A 74 0.74 20.06 -9.74
N ASP A 75 -0.42 20.08 -10.41
CA ASP A 75 -0.84 21.16 -11.31
C ASP A 75 -1.36 22.43 -10.59
N LYS A 76 -1.47 22.43 -9.26
CA LYS A 76 -1.99 23.57 -8.45
C LYS A 76 -0.91 24.48 -7.84
N VAL A 77 0.35 24.41 -8.28
CA VAL A 77 1.46 25.26 -7.81
C VAL A 77 1.94 26.25 -8.86
#